data_AF-A0A914PWE1-F1
#
_entry.id   AF-A0A914PWE1-F1
#
_cell.length_a   1.000
_cell.length_b   1.000
_cell.length_c   1.000
_cell.angle_alpha   90.00
_cell.angle_beta   90.00
_cell.angle_gamma   90.00
#
_symmetry.space_group_name_H-M   'P 1'
#
loop_
_entity.id
_entity.type
_entity.pdbx_description
1 polymer ?
#
loop_
_entity_poly.entity_id
_entity_poly.type
_entity_poly.pdbx_seq_one_letter_code
_entity_poly.pdbx_strand_id
1 'polypeptide(L)'
;MEFFGFTFQFVYRYLLTNWNTTLNRWTFGGLVGFGILLVVTYISIYFFHLLNRIQSDEYYISNLNGTEFELNGKVPPFGAFPLAEFANLTYISISMVIISYVLVLYCGIAIYFKLKKTQGFLSDGANKYQKQITIVMTAEACIPIITVLFPILLDLLTIAVGFYLPWGGKLTYLLCCMAPLINPIIKLCVISCYRREIAKVLKFTKLSHIVSPISNSVMIGPAS
;
A
#
# COMPACT_ATOMS: atom_id res chain seq x y z
N MET A 1 2.52 6.56 -1.89
CA MET A 1 3.24 6.46 -0.60
C MET A 1 3.34 5.04 -0.06
N GLU A 2 2.27 4.26 -0.01
CA GLU A 2 2.27 2.99 0.75
C GLU A 2 3.15 1.88 0.17
N PHE A 3 3.19 1.74 -1.15
CA PHE A 3 3.99 0.70 -1.82
C PHE A 3 5.48 0.73 -1.40
N PHE A 4 6.07 1.93 -1.28
CA PHE A 4 7.45 2.08 -0.82
C PHE A 4 7.61 1.80 0.67
N GLY A 5 6.60 2.12 1.49
CA GLY A 5 6.55 1.73 2.90
C GLY A 5 6.66 0.22 3.09
N PHE A 6 6.03 -0.58 2.21
CA PHE A 6 6.20 -2.03 2.20
C PHE A 6 7.64 -2.44 1.88
N THR A 7 8.25 -1.86 0.84
CA THR A 7 9.64 -2.14 0.48
C THR A 7 10.58 -1.89 1.67
N PHE A 8 10.43 -0.77 2.37
CA PHE A 8 11.22 -0.48 3.57
C PHE A 8 10.94 -1.45 4.71
N GLN A 9 9.69 -1.85 4.93
CA GLN A 9 9.33 -2.84 5.96
C GLN A 9 10.04 -4.18 5.72
N PHE A 10 10.11 -4.64 4.46
CA PHE A 10 10.79 -5.88 4.09
C PHE A 10 12.31 -5.77 4.21
N VAL A 11 12.90 -4.66 3.74
CA VAL A 11 14.34 -4.40 3.87
C VAL A 11 14.73 -4.32 5.34
N TYR A 12 14.00 -3.56 6.17
CA TYR A 12 14.25 -3.46 7.60
C TYR A 12 14.23 -4.82 8.30
N ARG A 13 13.21 -5.65 8.03
CA ARG A 13 13.11 -7.00 8.60
C ARG A 13 14.22 -7.92 8.11
N TYR A 14 14.60 -7.82 6.83
CA TYR A 14 15.72 -8.57 6.27
C TYR A 14 17.02 -8.21 6.99
N LEU A 15 17.26 -6.91 7.21
CA LEU A 15 18.43 -6.40 7.94
C LEU A 15 18.45 -6.92 9.37
N LEU A 16 17.34 -6.80 10.13
CA LEU A 16 17.24 -7.34 11.48
C LEU A 16 17.51 -8.86 11.54
N THR A 17 16.94 -9.61 10.59
CA THR A 17 17.09 -11.07 10.58
C THR A 17 18.52 -11.48 10.20
N ASN A 18 19.22 -10.70 9.38
CA ASN A 18 20.54 -11.02 8.83
C ASN A 18 21.73 -10.28 9.45
N TRP A 19 21.48 -9.34 10.36
CA TRP A 19 22.47 -8.44 10.95
C TRP A 19 23.75 -9.14 11.44
N ASN A 20 23.62 -10.24 12.18
CA ASN A 20 24.74 -10.90 12.87
C ASN A 20 25.37 -12.10 12.15
N THR A 21 24.90 -12.49 10.96
CA THR A 21 25.26 -13.81 10.40
C THR A 21 25.70 -13.81 8.95
N THR A 22 25.12 -12.96 8.09
CA THR A 22 25.31 -13.09 6.63
C THR A 22 25.40 -11.75 5.90
N LEU A 23 25.27 -10.62 6.61
CA LEU A 23 25.25 -9.31 5.97
C LEU A 23 26.67 -8.80 5.69
N ASN A 24 27.07 -8.77 4.41
CA ASN A 24 28.28 -8.08 3.96
C ASN A 24 28.04 -6.55 4.03
N ARG A 25 29.09 -5.77 4.35
CA ARG A 25 29.03 -4.30 4.36
C ARG A 25 28.54 -3.74 3.01
N TRP A 26 28.90 -4.40 1.91
CA TRP A 26 28.46 -4.03 0.56
C TRP A 26 26.98 -4.31 0.30
N THR A 27 26.46 -5.45 0.76
CA THR A 27 25.01 -5.73 0.62
C THR A 27 24.19 -4.81 1.52
N PHE A 28 24.68 -4.49 2.71
CA PHE A 28 24.07 -3.47 3.57
C PHE A 28 24.04 -2.09 2.90
N GLY A 29 25.21 -1.60 2.46
CA GLY A 29 25.34 -0.31 1.80
C GLY A 29 24.51 -0.23 0.51
N GLY A 30 24.48 -1.31 -0.26
CA GLY A 30 23.65 -1.43 -1.46
C GLY A 30 22.15 -1.34 -1.16
N LEU A 31 21.66 -2.08 -0.15
CA LEU A 31 20.25 -2.05 0.24
C LEU A 31 19.81 -0.67 0.76
N VAL A 32 20.61 -0.05 1.62
CA VAL A 32 20.32 1.28 2.18
C VAL A 32 20.41 2.34 1.08
N GLY A 33 21.46 2.31 0.26
CA GLY A 33 21.65 3.24 -0.86
C GLY A 33 20.53 3.12 -1.89
N PHE A 34 20.11 1.91 -2.23
CA PHE A 34 18.98 1.67 -3.11
C PHE A 34 17.67 2.20 -2.51
N GLY A 35 17.43 1.99 -1.21
CA GLY A 35 16.28 2.58 -0.52
C GLY A 35 16.26 4.10 -0.59
N ILE A 36 17.39 4.76 -0.35
CA ILE A 36 17.52 6.23 -0.48
C ILE A 36 17.23 6.67 -1.91
N LEU A 37 17.78 5.98 -2.91
CA LEU A 37 17.57 6.29 -4.32
C LEU A 37 16.08 6.20 -4.72
N LEU A 38 15.36 5.18 -4.23
CA LEU A 38 13.92 5.07 -4.45
C LEU A 38 13.14 6.26 -3.86
N VAL A 39 13.50 6.70 -2.65
CA VAL A 39 12.85 7.84 -2.00
C VAL A 39 13.12 9.14 -2.75
N VAL A 40 14.38 9.40 -3.13
CA VAL A 40 14.75 10.60 -3.88
C VAL A 40 14.03 10.64 -5.23
N THR A 41 14.01 9.52 -5.95
CA THR A 41 13.31 9.41 -7.23
C THR A 41 11.81 9.67 -7.06
N TYR A 42 11.19 9.10 -6.02
CA TYR A 42 9.78 9.30 -5.74
C TYR A 42 9.44 10.76 -5.40
N ILE A 43 10.24 11.41 -4.55
CA ILE A 43 10.08 12.83 -4.22
C ILE A 43 10.21 13.66 -5.50
N SER A 44 11.15 13.32 -6.38
CA SER A 44 11.36 14.02 -7.64
C SER A 44 10.15 13.89 -8.57
N ILE A 45 9.58 12.68 -8.70
CA ILE A 45 8.35 12.44 -9.49
C ILE A 45 7.16 13.21 -8.91
N TYR A 46 6.99 13.17 -7.59
CA TYR A 46 5.90 13.89 -6.92
C TYR A 46 6.03 15.41 -7.09
N PHE A 47 7.24 15.94 -6.88
CA PHE A 47 7.52 17.36 -7.04
C PHE A 47 7.31 17.81 -8.48
N PHE A 48 7.74 17.01 -9.47
CA PHE A 48 7.46 17.25 -10.88
C PHE A 48 5.95 17.30 -11.17
N HIS A 49 5.18 16.33 -10.67
CA HIS A 49 3.71 16.37 -10.80
C HIS A 49 3.07 17.59 -10.12
N LEU A 50 3.57 18.00 -8.96
CA LEU A 50 3.06 19.17 -8.24
C LEU A 50 3.31 20.46 -9.02
N LEU A 51 4.54 20.65 -9.52
CA LEU A 51 4.88 21.80 -10.37
C LEU A 51 4.00 21.83 -11.63
N ASN A 52 3.81 20.68 -12.27
CA ASN A 52 2.97 20.57 -13.47
C ASN A 52 1.50 20.91 -13.19
N ARG A 53 0.98 20.53 -12.03
CA ARG A 53 -0.40 20.87 -11.63
C ARG A 53 -0.56 22.38 -11.43
N ILE A 54 0.40 23.02 -10.76
CA ILE A 54 0.37 24.47 -10.53
C ILE A 54 0.38 25.22 -11.88
N GLN A 55 1.25 24.79 -12.80
CA GLN A 55 1.35 25.41 -14.14
C GLN A 55 0.09 25.18 -14.99
N SER A 56 -0.55 24.01 -14.89
CA SER A 56 -1.83 23.79 -15.59
C SER A 56 -2.93 24.68 -15.03
N ASP A 57 -3.06 24.76 -13.71
CA ASP A 57 -4.11 25.53 -13.05
C ASP A 57 -4.00 27.04 -13.37
N GLU A 58 -2.78 27.58 -13.45
CA GLU A 58 -2.51 28.97 -13.85
C GLU A 58 -2.91 29.25 -15.32
N TYR A 59 -2.61 28.31 -16.23
CA TYR A 59 -3.02 28.38 -17.64
C TYR A 59 -4.55 28.28 -17.83
N TYR A 60 -5.24 27.49 -17.00
CA TYR A 60 -6.70 27.41 -17.03
C TYR A 60 -7.34 28.73 -16.55
N ILE A 61 -6.82 29.31 -15.47
CA ILE A 61 -7.35 30.57 -14.92
C ILE A 61 -7.10 31.75 -15.86
N SER A 62 -5.97 31.80 -16.57
CA SER A 62 -5.69 32.86 -17.55
C SER A 62 -6.63 32.81 -18.75
N ASN A 63 -7.01 31.61 -19.21
CA ASN A 63 -7.93 31.44 -20.34
C ASN A 63 -9.41 31.60 -19.96
N LEU A 64 -9.79 31.39 -18.70
CA LEU A 64 -11.13 31.67 -18.19
C LEU A 64 -11.47 33.17 -18.18
N ASN A 65 -10.46 34.04 -18.06
CA ASN A 65 -10.64 35.50 -18.10
C ASN A 65 -10.61 36.08 -19.53
N GLY A 66 -10.26 35.27 -20.54
CA GLY A 66 -10.14 35.67 -21.94
C GLY A 66 -11.12 34.94 -22.84
N THR A 67 -12.34 35.46 -22.96
CA THR A 67 -13.37 35.12 -23.96
C THR A 67 -14.00 33.72 -23.92
N GLU A 68 -15.29 33.70 -24.27
CA GLU A 68 -16.25 32.59 -24.25
C GLU A 68 -15.67 31.24 -24.66
N PHE A 69 -15.67 30.31 -23.71
CA PHE A 69 -15.36 28.91 -23.97
C PHE A 69 -16.53 28.29 -24.76
N GLU A 70 -16.43 28.28 -26.09
CA GLU A 70 -17.34 27.50 -26.93
C GLU A 70 -17.35 26.06 -26.43
N LEU A 71 -18.50 25.66 -25.88
CA LEU A 71 -18.80 24.38 -25.27
C LEU A 71 -18.94 23.28 -26.36
N ASN A 72 -17.97 23.17 -27.27
CA ASN A 72 -17.97 22.21 -28.37
C ASN A 72 -17.27 20.91 -27.96
N GLY A 73 -17.75 20.28 -26.89
CA GLY A 73 -17.52 18.85 -26.56
C GLY A 73 -16.08 18.33 -26.45
N LYS A 74 -15.07 19.17 -26.60
CA LYS A 74 -13.66 18.80 -26.49
C LYS A 74 -13.23 19.03 -25.05
N VAL A 75 -13.09 17.91 -24.35
CA VAL A 75 -12.47 17.78 -23.03
C VAL A 75 -11.32 18.77 -22.82
N PRO A 76 -11.21 19.37 -21.62
CA PRO A 76 -10.17 20.35 -21.32
C PRO A 76 -8.79 19.77 -21.63
N PRO A 77 -7.88 20.54 -22.24
CA PRO A 77 -6.59 20.03 -22.63
C PRO A 77 -5.76 19.80 -21.36
N PHE A 78 -5.68 18.56 -20.89
CA PHE A 78 -4.50 18.07 -20.17
C PHE A 78 -3.20 18.17 -21.03
N GLY A 79 -3.13 19.12 -21.96
CA GLY A 79 -2.31 19.12 -23.17
C GLY A 79 -1.47 20.38 -23.31
N ALA A 80 -0.79 20.79 -22.24
CA ALA A 80 0.38 21.67 -22.36
C ALA A 80 1.69 20.90 -22.14
N PHE A 81 1.66 19.56 -22.15
CA PHE A 81 2.86 18.72 -22.07
C PHE A 81 3.00 17.87 -23.34
N PRO A 82 4.23 17.69 -23.85
CA PRO A 82 4.48 16.71 -24.89
C PRO A 82 4.03 15.34 -24.37
N LEU A 83 3.14 14.66 -25.09
CA LEU A 83 2.64 13.33 -24.74
C LEU A 83 3.78 12.34 -24.41
N ALA A 84 4.94 12.55 -25.05
CA ALA A 84 6.18 11.80 -24.85
C ALA A 84 6.77 11.97 -23.43
N GLU A 85 6.75 13.15 -22.83
CA GLU A 85 7.31 13.39 -21.50
C GLU A 85 6.47 12.73 -20.41
N PHE A 86 5.14 12.83 -20.54
CA PHE A 86 4.21 12.15 -19.64
C PHE A 86 4.32 10.62 -19.75
N ALA A 87 4.46 10.10 -20.98
CA ALA A 87 4.70 8.69 -21.20
C ALA A 87 6.03 8.24 -20.55
N ASN A 88 7.12 8.97 -20.76
CA ASN A 88 8.43 8.66 -20.18
C ASN A 88 8.39 8.62 -18.64
N LEU A 89 7.73 9.59 -18.00
CA LEU A 89 7.57 9.62 -16.55
C LEU A 89 6.76 8.41 -16.03
N THR A 90 5.70 8.05 -16.77
CA THR A 90 4.86 6.89 -16.45
C THR A 90 5.65 5.59 -16.58
N TYR A 91 6.45 5.44 -17.64
CA TYR A 91 7.36 4.30 -17.82
C TYR A 91 8.37 4.19 -16.68
N ILE A 92 9.06 5.27 -16.32
CA ILE A 92 10.02 5.29 -15.21
C ILE A 92 9.34 4.87 -13.90
N SER A 93 8.13 5.39 -13.64
CA SER A 93 7.35 5.08 -12.44
C SER A 93 6.98 3.59 -12.37
N ILE A 94 6.51 3.00 -13.47
CA ILE A 94 6.18 1.56 -13.54
C ILE A 94 7.45 0.72 -13.36
N SER A 95 8.56 1.06 -14.02
CA SER A 95 9.82 0.33 -13.87
C SER A 95 10.31 0.35 -12.42
N MET A 96 10.20 1.48 -11.72
CA MET A 96 10.58 1.59 -10.31
C MET A 96 9.71 0.73 -9.39
N VAL A 97 8.40 0.64 -9.66
CA VAL A 97 7.48 -0.27 -8.94
C VAL A 97 7.91 -1.72 -9.14
N ILE A 98 8.24 -2.12 -10.37
CA ILE A 98 8.70 -3.48 -10.68
C ILE A 98 10.00 -3.80 -9.93
N ILE A 99 11.02 -2.94 -10.00
CA ILE A 99 12.31 -3.18 -9.35
C ILE A 99 12.14 -3.26 -7.83
N SER A 100 11.36 -2.35 -7.25
CA SER A 100 11.04 -2.35 -5.82
C SER A 100 10.32 -3.64 -5.39
N TYR A 101 9.46 -4.19 -6.26
CA TYR A 101 8.77 -5.44 -6.02
C TYR A 101 9.72 -6.65 -6.06
N VAL A 102 10.66 -6.68 -7.02
CA VAL A 102 11.72 -7.69 -7.07
C VAL A 102 12.52 -7.70 -5.77
N LEU A 103 12.82 -6.52 -5.21
CA LEU A 103 13.52 -6.41 -3.94
C LEU A 103 12.69 -6.97 -2.77
N VAL A 104 11.38 -6.70 -2.73
CA VAL A 104 10.47 -7.25 -1.74
C VAL A 104 10.44 -8.78 -1.81
N LEU A 105 10.34 -9.35 -3.01
CA LEU A 105 10.40 -10.79 -3.21
C LEU A 105 11.72 -11.38 -2.73
N TYR A 106 12.85 -10.78 -3.11
CA TYR A 106 14.17 -11.21 -2.66
C TYR A 106 14.27 -11.22 -1.12
N CYS A 107 13.91 -10.11 -0.48
CA CYS A 107 13.94 -9.99 0.98
C CYS A 107 13.01 -11.00 1.65
N GLY A 108 11.78 -11.14 1.14
CA GLY A 108 10.78 -12.07 1.65
C GLY A 108 11.21 -13.53 1.57
N ILE A 109 11.78 -13.95 0.42
CA ILE A 109 12.31 -15.30 0.20
C ILE A 109 13.49 -15.56 1.16
N ALA A 110 14.42 -14.62 1.28
CA ALA A 110 15.58 -14.79 2.15
C ALA A 110 15.17 -14.85 3.64
N ILE A 111 14.21 -14.03 4.07
CA ILE A 111 13.61 -14.13 5.41
C ILE A 111 12.96 -15.50 5.58
N TYR A 112 12.14 -15.96 4.63
CA TYR A 112 11.45 -17.25 4.69
C TYR A 112 12.42 -18.43 4.90
N PHE A 113 13.47 -18.51 4.08
CA PHE A 113 14.46 -19.59 4.19
C PHE A 113 15.21 -19.56 5.52
N LYS A 114 15.57 -18.37 5.99
CA LYS A 114 16.26 -18.22 7.27
C LYS A 114 15.36 -18.62 8.43
N LEU A 115 14.10 -18.19 8.40
CA LEU A 115 13.10 -18.56 9.40
C LEU A 115 12.88 -20.08 9.44
N LYS A 116 12.79 -20.73 8.28
CA LYS A 116 12.68 -22.19 8.17
C LYS A 116 13.89 -22.91 8.78
N LYS A 117 15.09 -22.35 8.60
CA LYS A 117 16.34 -22.91 9.17
C LYS A 117 16.42 -22.76 10.70
N THR A 118 15.91 -21.66 11.25
CA THR A 118 15.91 -21.40 12.71
C THR A 118 14.76 -22.09 13.44
N GLN A 119 13.80 -22.67 12.72
CA GLN A 119 12.56 -23.21 13.27
C GLN A 119 12.75 -24.34 14.30
N GLY A 120 13.87 -25.08 14.22
CA GLY A 120 14.23 -26.14 15.18
C GLY A 120 14.88 -25.66 16.49
N PHE A 121 15.21 -24.37 16.60
CA PHE A 121 15.91 -23.79 17.76
C PHE A 121 15.02 -22.87 18.61
N LEU A 122 13.76 -22.67 18.21
CA LEU A 122 12.82 -21.75 18.86
C LEU A 122 11.90 -22.52 19.81
N SER A 123 11.47 -21.86 20.90
CA SER A 123 10.42 -22.38 21.76
C SER A 123 9.09 -22.50 21.01
N ASP A 124 8.18 -23.37 21.46
CA ASP A 124 6.87 -23.60 20.81
C ASP A 124 6.05 -22.32 20.63
N GLY A 125 6.11 -21.40 21.61
CA GLY A 125 5.46 -20.10 21.53
C GLY A 125 6.07 -19.20 20.46
N ALA A 126 7.41 -19.12 20.42
CA ALA A 126 8.13 -18.35 19.42
C ALA A 126 7.91 -18.91 18.01
N ASN A 127 7.87 -20.24 17.84
CA ASN A 127 7.64 -20.89 16.56
C ASN A 127 6.21 -20.62 16.01
N LYS A 128 5.19 -20.65 16.89
CA LYS A 128 3.81 -20.27 16.52
C LYS A 128 3.70 -18.82 16.08
N TYR A 129 4.37 -17.91 16.78
CA TYR A 129 4.40 -16.49 16.43
C TYR A 129 5.14 -16.26 15.10
N GLN A 130 6.29 -16.91 14.92
CA GLN A 130 7.08 -16.90 13.70
C GLN A 130 6.24 -17.32 12.48
N LYS A 131 5.48 -18.41 12.60
CA LYS A 131 4.60 -18.91 11.52
C LYS A 131 3.52 -17.88 11.14
N GLN A 132 2.92 -17.20 12.12
CA GLN A 132 1.92 -16.16 11.87
C GLN A 132 2.53 -14.98 11.13
N ILE A 133 3.72 -14.52 11.54
CA ILE A 133 4.45 -13.45 10.85
C ILE A 133 4.77 -13.85 9.41
N THR A 134 5.23 -15.09 9.17
CA THR A 134 5.51 -15.58 7.81
C THR A 134 4.28 -15.56 6.92
N ILE A 135 3.12 -16.02 7.42
CA ILE A 135 1.87 -15.99 6.65
C ILE A 135 1.47 -14.56 6.32
N VAL A 136 1.57 -13.64 7.28
CA VAL A 136 1.31 -12.21 7.05
C VAL A 136 2.25 -11.66 5.98
N MET A 137 3.55 -11.96 6.04
CA MET A 137 4.52 -11.48 5.07
C MET A 137 4.24 -12.01 3.66
N THR A 138 3.90 -13.29 3.52
CA THR A 138 3.51 -13.85 2.21
C THR A 138 2.25 -13.18 1.67
N ALA A 139 1.25 -12.97 2.53
CA ALA A 139 0.00 -12.33 2.11
C ALA A 139 0.20 -10.85 1.74
N GLU A 140 1.00 -10.10 2.53
CA GLU A 140 1.38 -8.72 2.23
C GLU A 140 2.16 -8.60 0.92
N ALA A 141 3.04 -9.56 0.62
CA ALA A 141 3.77 -9.57 -0.65
C ALA A 141 2.83 -9.76 -1.86
N CYS A 142 1.70 -10.45 -1.70
CA CYS A 142 0.73 -10.64 -2.79
C CYS A 142 -0.13 -9.40 -3.07
N ILE A 143 -0.34 -8.51 -2.09
CA ILE A 143 -1.23 -7.35 -2.22
C ILE A 143 -0.84 -6.49 -3.43
N PRO A 144 0.43 -6.07 -3.61
CA PRO A 144 0.77 -5.19 -4.72
C PRO A 144 0.69 -5.86 -6.08
N ILE A 145 0.82 -7.20 -6.16
CA ILE A 145 0.55 -7.92 -7.42
C ILE A 145 -0.90 -7.70 -7.81
N ILE A 146 -1.83 -7.90 -6.88
CA ILE A 146 -3.27 -7.88 -7.18
C ILE A 146 -3.77 -6.44 -7.36
N THR A 147 -3.30 -5.52 -6.52
CA THR A 147 -3.85 -4.15 -6.44
C THR A 147 -3.17 -3.16 -7.37
N VAL A 148 -1.94 -3.43 -7.80
CA VAL A 148 -1.14 -2.51 -8.63
C VAL A 148 -0.71 -3.17 -9.92
N LEU A 149 0.02 -4.29 -9.84
CA LEU A 149 0.63 -4.89 -11.02
C LEU A 149 -0.40 -5.47 -11.99
N PHE A 150 -1.39 -6.21 -11.47
CA PHE A 150 -2.45 -6.83 -12.25
C PHE A 150 -3.28 -5.81 -13.03
N PRO A 151 -3.86 -4.76 -12.42
CA PRO A 151 -4.65 -3.79 -13.18
C PRO A 151 -3.80 -2.99 -14.17
N ILE A 152 -2.55 -2.65 -13.85
CA ILE A 152 -1.65 -1.98 -14.79
C ILE A 152 -1.35 -2.87 -16.01
N LEU A 153 -1.05 -4.15 -15.78
CA LEU A 153 -0.80 -5.11 -16.88
C LEU A 153 -2.04 -5.32 -17.73
N LEU A 154 -3.22 -5.35 -17.11
CA LEU A 154 -4.49 -5.43 -17.82
C LEU A 154 -4.72 -4.19 -18.70
N ASP A 155 -4.51 -2.99 -18.15
CA ASP A 155 -4.62 -1.73 -18.90
C ASP A 155 -3.61 -1.71 -20.07
N LEU A 156 -2.35 -2.08 -19.84
CA LEU A 156 -1.33 -2.17 -20.89
C LEU A 156 -1.71 -3.18 -21.99
N LEU A 157 -2.25 -4.34 -21.62
CA LEU A 157 -2.71 -5.34 -22.58
C LEU A 157 -3.88 -4.82 -23.42
N THR A 158 -4.85 -4.14 -22.79
CA THR A 158 -5.99 -3.56 -23.52
C THR A 158 -5.53 -2.51 -24.53
N ILE A 159 -4.58 -1.65 -24.14
CA ILE A 159 -3.95 -0.68 -25.05
C ILE A 159 -3.22 -1.40 -26.19
N ALA A 160 -2.41 -2.42 -25.89
CA ALA A 160 -1.63 -3.15 -26.89
C ALA A 160 -2.51 -3.87 -27.93
N VAL A 161 -3.68 -4.36 -27.52
CA VAL A 161 -4.66 -5.03 -28.40
C VAL A 161 -5.59 -4.02 -29.10
N GLY A 162 -5.49 -2.73 -28.77
CA GLY A 162 -6.34 -1.68 -29.34
C GLY A 162 -7.78 -1.70 -28.81
N PHE A 163 -8.01 -2.36 -27.67
CA PHE A 163 -9.32 -2.43 -27.04
C PHE A 163 -9.42 -1.38 -25.93
N TYR A 164 -10.43 -0.51 -25.99
CA TYR A 164 -10.62 0.54 -24.97
C TYR A 164 -11.63 0.09 -23.92
N LEU A 165 -11.21 0.00 -22.66
CA LEU A 165 -12.09 -0.19 -21.50
C LEU A 165 -12.41 1.19 -20.86
N PRO A 166 -13.62 1.74 -21.01
CA PRO A 166 -13.97 3.04 -20.44
C PRO A 166 -13.92 3.08 -18.90
N TRP A 167 -14.02 1.90 -18.26
CA TRP A 167 -13.98 1.72 -16.81
C TRP A 167 -12.65 1.15 -16.30
N GLY A 168 -11.70 0.82 -17.17
CA GLY A 168 -10.42 0.19 -16.81
C GLY A 168 -9.63 1.05 -15.81
N GLY A 169 -9.36 2.30 -16.18
CA GLY A 169 -8.65 3.24 -15.29
C GLY A 169 -9.35 3.50 -13.96
N LYS A 170 -10.70 3.49 -13.93
CA LYS A 170 -11.46 3.62 -12.67
C LYS A 170 -11.31 2.40 -11.77
N LEU A 171 -11.31 1.20 -12.36
CA LEU A 171 -11.06 -0.04 -11.64
C LEU A 171 -9.63 -0.10 -11.11
N THR A 172 -8.65 0.26 -11.93
CA THR A 172 -7.23 0.36 -11.55
C THR A 172 -7.05 1.31 -10.37
N TYR A 173 -7.66 2.49 -10.43
CA TYR A 173 -7.64 3.46 -9.33
C TYR A 173 -8.28 2.90 -8.05
N LEU A 174 -9.45 2.26 -8.16
CA LEU A 174 -10.13 1.65 -7.02
C LEU A 174 -9.27 0.58 -6.35
N LEU A 175 -8.68 -0.31 -7.14
CA LEU A 175 -7.80 -1.39 -6.63
C LEU A 175 -6.56 -0.82 -5.92
N CYS A 176 -5.94 0.22 -6.49
CA CYS A 176 -4.83 0.92 -5.85
C CYS A 176 -5.23 1.54 -4.51
N CYS A 177 -6.44 2.13 -4.43
CA CYS A 177 -6.97 2.71 -3.19
C CYS A 177 -7.34 1.67 -2.12
N MET A 178 -7.52 0.39 -2.49
CA MET A 178 -7.85 -0.68 -1.54
C MET A 178 -6.63 -1.32 -0.88
N ALA A 179 -5.43 -1.17 -1.47
CA ALA A 179 -4.18 -1.65 -0.87
C ALA A 179 -3.96 -1.20 0.60
N PRO A 180 -4.21 0.07 0.98
CA PRO A 180 -4.16 0.54 2.38
C PRO A 180 -5.02 -0.26 3.34
N LEU A 181 -6.20 -0.66 2.86
CA LEU A 181 -7.26 -1.21 3.68
C LEU A 181 -7.09 -2.73 3.85
N ILE A 182 -6.60 -3.41 2.82
CA ILE A 182 -6.37 -4.86 2.83
C ILE A 182 -5.27 -5.22 3.85
N ASN A 183 -4.21 -4.42 3.94
CA ASN A 183 -3.07 -4.69 4.81
C ASN A 183 -3.42 -4.85 6.31
N PRO A 184 -4.11 -3.89 6.97
CA PRO A 184 -4.54 -4.05 8.35
C PRO A 184 -5.55 -5.20 8.52
N ILE A 185 -6.43 -5.45 7.55
CA ILE A 185 -7.37 -6.57 7.61
C ILE A 185 -6.62 -7.90 7.71
N ILE A 186 -5.62 -8.13 6.86
CA ILE A 186 -4.80 -9.35 6.91
C ILE A 186 -4.13 -9.51 8.28
N LYS A 187 -3.55 -8.44 8.82
CA LYS A 187 -2.91 -8.47 10.15
C LYS A 187 -3.91 -8.83 11.25
N LEU A 188 -5.08 -8.21 11.25
CA LEU A 188 -6.14 -8.48 12.22
C LEU A 188 -6.67 -9.92 12.13
N CYS A 189 -6.82 -10.44 10.91
CA CYS A 189 -7.32 -11.79 10.66
C CYS A 189 -6.29 -12.89 10.96
N VAL A 190 -5.00 -12.67 10.70
CA VAL A 190 -3.98 -13.73 10.79
C VAL A 190 -3.35 -13.79 12.18
N ILE A 191 -3.09 -12.65 12.81
CA ILE A 191 -2.35 -12.58 14.08
C ILE A 191 -3.30 -12.90 15.25
N SER A 192 -3.02 -14.02 15.91
CA SER A 192 -3.84 -14.54 17.01
C SER A 192 -4.02 -13.58 18.19
N CYS A 193 -3.02 -12.75 18.49
CA CYS A 193 -3.12 -11.72 19.52
C CYS A 193 -4.18 -10.66 19.17
N TYR A 194 -4.18 -10.16 17.94
CA TYR A 194 -5.18 -9.16 17.51
C TYR A 194 -6.59 -9.72 17.49
N ARG A 195 -6.77 -10.95 16.98
CA ARG A 195 -8.09 -11.63 17.03
C ARG A 195 -8.61 -11.76 18.46
N ARG A 196 -7.75 -12.09 19.42
CA ARG A 196 -8.13 -12.25 20.82
C ARG A 196 -8.57 -10.93 21.44
N GLU A 197 -7.85 -9.85 21.18
CA GLU A 197 -8.21 -8.53 21.70
C GLU A 197 -9.50 -7.99 21.06
N ILE A 198 -9.69 -8.17 19.74
CA ILE A 198 -10.96 -7.84 19.07
C ILE A 198 -12.11 -8.65 19.67
N ALA A 199 -11.93 -9.95 19.88
CA ALA A 199 -12.96 -10.80 20.47
C ALA A 199 -13.33 -10.36 21.90
N LYS A 200 -12.37 -9.83 22.68
CA LYS A 200 -12.66 -9.25 24.00
C LYS A 200 -13.48 -7.96 23.85
N VAL A 201 -13.03 -7.02 23.01
CA VAL A 201 -13.76 -5.75 22.78
C VAL A 201 -15.20 -6.02 22.34
N LEU A 202 -15.40 -6.89 21.36
CA LEU A 202 -16.74 -7.26 20.88
C LEU A 202 -17.60 -7.94 21.96
N LYS A 203 -17.01 -8.74 22.85
CA LYS A 203 -17.72 -9.33 24.00
C LYS A 203 -18.12 -8.27 25.03
N PHE A 204 -17.26 -7.29 25.31
CA PHE A 204 -17.59 -6.17 26.21
C PHE A 204 -18.70 -5.28 25.63
N THR A 205 -18.70 -5.01 24.32
CA THR A 205 -19.79 -4.28 23.64
C THR A 205 -21.11 -5.03 23.69
N LYS A 206 -21.07 -6.37 23.62
CA LYS A 206 -22.27 -7.21 23.76
C LYS A 206 -22.83 -7.21 25.19
N LEU A 207 -21.98 -7.08 26.21
CA LEU A 207 -22.42 -6.95 27.60
C LEU A 207 -22.95 -5.54 27.94
N SER A 208 -22.34 -4.47 27.40
CA SER A 208 -22.80 -3.10 27.68
C SER A 208 -24.20 -2.82 27.15
N HIS A 209 -24.59 -3.43 26.03
CA HIS A 209 -25.96 -3.35 25.47
C HIS A 209 -27.01 -4.16 26.25
N ILE A 210 -26.61 -5.14 27.07
CA ILE A 210 -27.53 -5.94 27.89
C ILE A 210 -27.79 -5.25 29.24
N VAL A 211 -26.85 -4.44 29.74
CA VAL A 211 -26.92 -3.78 31.06
C VAL A 211 -27.63 -2.41 31.01
N SER A 212 -27.91 -1.86 29.83
CA SER A 212 -28.45 -0.50 29.68
C SER A 212 -29.98 -0.29 29.67
N PRO A 213 -30.85 -1.24 30.12
CA PRO A 213 -32.23 -0.85 30.45
C PRO A 213 -32.69 -1.17 31.88
N ILE A 214 -31.81 -1.60 32.80
CA ILE A 214 -32.23 -1.97 34.18
C ILE A 214 -32.00 -0.84 35.21
N SER A 215 -31.33 0.26 34.83
CA SER A 215 -31.00 1.37 35.75
C SER A 215 -32.14 2.37 36.03
N ASN A 216 -33.28 2.30 35.32
CA ASN A 216 -34.30 3.36 35.36
C ASN A 216 -35.63 2.99 36.03
N SER A 217 -35.77 1.82 36.66
CA SER A 217 -37.06 1.39 37.26
C SER A 217 -37.04 1.14 38.77
N VAL A 218 -35.98 1.48 39.49
CA VAL A 218 -35.94 1.34 40.96
C VAL A 218 -35.53 2.65 41.61
N MET A 219 -36.41 3.65 41.62
CA MET A 219 -36.43 4.74 42.61
C MET A 219 -37.81 5.41 42.63
N ILE A 220 -38.85 4.66 43.05
CA ILE A 220 -40.03 5.26 43.71
C ILE A 220 -40.42 4.31 44.86
N GLY A 221 -39.81 4.51 46.03
CA GLY A 221 -40.35 4.04 47.30
C GLY A 221 -41.27 5.12 47.88
N PRO A 222 -42.41 4.78 48.51
CA PRO A 222 -43.40 5.75 48.92
C PRO A 222 -42.89 6.56 50.12
N ALA A 223 -43.09 7.87 50.04
CA ALA A 223 -43.02 8.75 51.19
C ALA A 223 -44.35 8.66 51.95
N SER A 224 -44.34 8.02 53.13
CA SER A 224 -45.15 8.33 54.32
C SER A 224 -45.01 7.22 55.35
#